data_AF-A0A0T7BVG1-F1
#
_entry.id   AF-A0A0T7BVG1-F1
#
_cell.length_a   1.000
_cell.length_b   1.000
_cell.length_c   1.000
_cell.angle_alpha   90.00
_cell.angle_beta   90.00
_cell.angle_gamma   90.00
#
_symmetry.space_group_name_H-M   'P 1'
#
loop_
_entity.id
_entity.type
_entity.pdbx_description
1 polymer ?
#
loop_
_entity_poly.entity_id
_entity_poly.type
_entity_poly.pdbx_seq_one_letter_code
_entity_poly.pdbx_strand_id
1 'polypeptide(L)'
;MISHPKYDALIEVLYLYQPEKLKTWHQEHPQEFAKEVQTVGETDAIAVAELAIIALSTTKTRIDICLTWLRRRLKSSMKLRLIGNLVSAVTSVGLISAVLMESRNAAIATAVINFISSVSLVISQYLESPLFAKNNNPQELFDQLIQSVSEAENLQFKLTVAIKMGATNAELLELSEKANNLVASVRKIEAIIGVPVAKTAS
;
A
#
# COMPACT_ATOMS: atom_id res chain seq x y z
N MET A 1 -4.25 22.90 -0.21
CA MET A 1 -4.25 21.72 -1.08
C MET A 1 -5.47 21.90 -1.96
N ILE A 2 -5.26 22.28 -3.22
CA ILE A 2 -6.37 22.53 -4.14
C ILE A 2 -6.65 21.18 -4.80
N SER A 3 -7.88 20.70 -4.63
CA SER A 3 -8.30 19.35 -5.00
C SER A 3 -9.14 19.44 -6.27
N HIS A 4 -8.66 18.86 -7.35
CA HIS A 4 -9.45 18.65 -8.55
C HIS A 4 -10.26 17.36 -8.32
N PRO A 5 -11.55 17.43 -7.91
CA PRO A 5 -12.28 16.31 -7.29
C PRO A 5 -12.33 15.03 -8.14
N LYS A 6 -12.10 15.17 -9.45
CA LYS A 6 -12.10 14.08 -10.43
C LYS A 6 -10.76 13.34 -10.56
N TYR A 7 -9.63 13.98 -10.26
CA TYR A 7 -8.27 13.44 -10.49
C TYR A 7 -7.36 13.50 -9.25
N ASP A 8 -7.97 13.68 -8.07
CA ASP A 8 -7.27 13.85 -6.79
C ASP A 8 -6.26 12.74 -6.49
N ALA A 9 -6.56 11.48 -6.81
CA ALA A 9 -5.66 10.38 -6.48
C ALA A 9 -4.37 10.42 -7.32
N LEU A 10 -4.47 10.86 -8.59
CA LEU A 10 -3.30 11.06 -9.45
C LEU A 10 -2.41 12.18 -8.92
N ILE A 11 -3.01 13.29 -8.49
CA ILE A 11 -2.28 14.43 -7.94
C ILE A 11 -1.67 14.06 -6.59
N GLU A 12 -2.44 13.43 -5.70
CA GLU A 12 -1.99 13.03 -4.37
C GLU A 12 -0.80 12.08 -4.43
N VAL A 13 -0.84 11.04 -5.29
CA VAL A 13 0.26 10.09 -5.39
C VAL A 13 1.56 10.76 -5.87
N LEU A 14 1.45 11.72 -6.79
CA LEU A 14 2.62 12.47 -7.26
C LEU A 14 3.11 13.47 -6.22
N TYR A 15 2.20 14.17 -5.55
CA TYR A 15 2.54 15.09 -4.47
C TYR A 15 3.32 14.39 -3.35
N LEU A 16 2.87 13.19 -2.95
CA LEU A 16 3.49 12.44 -1.85
C LEU A 16 4.83 11.80 -2.23
N TYR A 17 4.98 11.31 -3.47
CA TYR A 17 6.11 10.45 -3.83
C TYR A 17 7.04 11.02 -4.90
N GLN A 18 6.58 11.92 -5.75
CA GLN A 18 7.35 12.52 -6.84
C GLN A 18 6.98 14.00 -7.04
N PRO A 19 7.11 14.85 -6.00
CA PRO A 19 6.66 16.25 -6.06
C PRO A 19 7.37 17.05 -7.16
N GLU A 20 8.63 16.71 -7.48
CA GLU A 20 9.37 17.34 -8.56
C GLU A 20 8.72 17.07 -9.93
N LYS A 21 8.25 15.86 -10.20
CA LYS A 21 7.56 15.56 -11.47
C LYS A 21 6.22 16.27 -11.56
N LEU A 22 5.51 16.35 -10.43
CA LEU A 22 4.27 17.13 -10.36
C LEU A 22 4.58 18.60 -10.69
N LYS A 23 5.62 19.18 -10.10
CA LYS A 23 6.06 20.55 -10.36
C LYS A 23 6.45 20.77 -11.82
N THR A 24 7.20 19.87 -12.44
CA THR A 24 7.54 19.94 -13.87
C THR A 24 6.28 19.94 -14.73
N TRP A 25 5.35 19.00 -14.46
CA TRP A 25 4.08 18.95 -15.18
C TRP A 25 3.26 20.25 -15.02
N HIS A 26 3.27 20.86 -13.83
CA HIS A 26 2.61 22.15 -13.60
C HIS A 26 3.25 23.30 -14.39
N GLN A 27 4.57 23.28 -14.59
CA GLN A 27 5.27 24.29 -15.38
C GLN A 27 4.96 24.15 -16.87
N GLU A 28 4.76 22.93 -17.35
CA GLU A 28 4.40 22.61 -18.73
C GLU A 28 2.92 22.92 -19.02
N HIS A 29 2.04 22.75 -18.03
CA HIS A 29 0.58 22.89 -18.16
C HIS A 29 -0.04 23.90 -17.17
N PRO A 30 0.37 25.18 -17.16
CA PRO A 30 -0.02 26.15 -16.14
C PRO A 30 -1.53 26.48 -16.14
N GLN A 31 -2.21 26.31 -17.28
CA GLN A 31 -3.64 26.64 -17.41
C GLN A 31 -4.56 25.61 -16.74
N GLU A 32 -4.14 24.35 -16.66
CA GLU A 32 -4.93 23.28 -16.04
C GLU A 32 -4.97 23.40 -14.52
N PHE A 33 -3.96 24.04 -13.92
CA PHE A 33 -3.97 24.40 -12.50
C PHE A 33 -4.83 25.65 -12.23
N ALA A 34 -4.81 26.63 -13.13
CA ALA A 34 -5.56 27.88 -12.96
C ALA A 34 -7.09 27.70 -13.15
N LYS A 35 -7.53 26.65 -13.85
CA LYS A 35 -8.95 26.38 -14.15
C LYS A 35 -9.77 25.85 -12.95
N GLU A 36 -9.17 25.70 -11.77
CA GLU A 36 -9.86 25.26 -10.55
C GLU A 36 -10.98 26.21 -10.03
N VAL A 37 -11.22 27.36 -10.67
CA VAL A 37 -12.16 28.37 -10.11
C VAL A 37 -13.36 28.72 -11.00
N GLN A 38 -13.39 28.51 -12.34
CA GLN A 38 -14.43 29.20 -13.13
C GLN A 38 -15.23 28.45 -14.22
N THR A 39 -14.81 27.35 -14.84
CA THR A 39 -15.69 26.70 -15.85
C THR A 39 -15.32 25.24 -16.14
N VAL A 40 -16.29 24.34 -15.97
CA VAL A 40 -16.25 22.87 -16.17
C VAL A 40 -16.14 22.48 -17.67
N GLY A 41 -15.66 23.35 -18.56
CA GLY A 41 -15.82 23.19 -20.01
C GLY A 41 -14.67 22.55 -20.78
N GLU A 42 -13.42 22.85 -20.42
CA GLU A 42 -12.26 22.52 -21.26
C GLU A 42 -11.08 22.11 -20.40
N THR A 43 -11.16 20.94 -19.76
CA THR A 43 -9.95 20.30 -19.25
C THR A 43 -9.14 19.78 -20.44
N ASP A 44 -7.85 20.12 -20.51
CA ASP A 44 -6.97 19.59 -21.54
C ASP A 44 -6.78 18.09 -21.33
N ALA A 45 -7.48 17.31 -22.15
CA ALA A 45 -7.50 15.85 -22.07
C ALA A 45 -6.12 15.23 -22.28
N ILE A 46 -5.24 15.89 -23.06
CA ILE A 46 -3.87 15.43 -23.28
C ILE A 46 -3.05 15.66 -22.01
N ALA A 47 -3.11 16.85 -21.41
CA ALA A 47 -2.40 17.15 -20.18
C ALA A 47 -2.80 16.20 -19.03
N VAL A 48 -4.10 15.90 -18.89
CA VAL A 48 -4.59 14.94 -17.89
C VAL A 48 -4.12 13.51 -18.18
N ALA A 49 -4.10 13.09 -19.45
CA ALA A 49 -3.58 11.79 -19.84
C ALA A 49 -2.07 11.65 -19.55
N GLU A 50 -1.28 12.70 -19.77
CA GLU A 50 0.13 12.76 -19.40
C GLU A 50 0.33 12.66 -17.88
N LEU A 51 -0.46 13.40 -17.09
CA LEU A 51 -0.46 13.30 -15.63
C LEU A 51 -0.75 11.86 -15.17
N ALA A 52 -1.76 11.23 -15.76
CA ALA A 52 -2.13 9.84 -15.48
C ALA A 52 -0.99 8.87 -15.80
N ILE A 53 -0.26 9.05 -16.90
CA ILE A 53 0.91 8.22 -17.25
C ILE A 53 2.01 8.33 -16.17
N ILE A 54 2.32 9.55 -15.71
CA ILE A 54 3.33 9.80 -14.68
C ILE A 54 2.89 9.20 -13.34
N ALA A 55 1.63 9.39 -12.96
CA ALA A 55 1.04 8.85 -11.74
C ALA A 55 0.99 7.31 -11.75
N LEU A 56 0.64 6.68 -12.87
CA LEU A 56 0.67 5.22 -13.02
C LEU A 56 2.08 4.66 -12.88
N SER A 57 3.09 5.32 -13.47
CA SER A 57 4.49 4.96 -13.29
C SER A 57 4.90 4.99 -11.81
N THR A 58 4.53 6.05 -11.09
CA THR A 58 4.78 6.18 -9.65
C THR A 58 4.07 5.10 -8.85
N THR A 59 2.81 4.83 -9.20
CA THR A 59 1.97 3.82 -8.55
C THR A 59 2.57 2.43 -8.69
N LYS A 60 3.11 2.06 -9.86
CA LYS A 60 3.82 0.79 -10.05
C LYS A 60 5.01 0.63 -9.10
N THR A 61 5.81 1.67 -8.91
CA THR A 61 6.90 1.66 -7.92
C THR A 61 6.36 1.47 -6.51
N ARG A 62 5.24 2.11 -6.16
CA ARG A 62 4.60 1.92 -4.85
C ARG A 62 4.03 0.51 -4.66
N ILE A 63 3.49 -0.11 -5.70
CA ILE A 63 3.03 -1.50 -5.65
C ILE A 63 4.19 -2.44 -5.32
N ASP A 64 5.34 -2.29 -5.96
CA ASP A 64 6.52 -3.14 -5.67
C ASP A 64 7.01 -2.99 -4.21
N ILE A 65 7.00 -1.75 -3.69
CA ILE A 65 7.29 -1.47 -2.28
C ILE A 65 6.27 -2.16 -1.38
N CYS A 66 4.97 -2.08 -1.71
CA CYS A 66 3.90 -2.73 -0.97
C CYS A 66 4.08 -4.25 -0.95
N LEU A 67 4.35 -4.88 -2.10
CA LEU A 67 4.60 -6.32 -2.23
C LEU A 67 5.80 -6.76 -1.38
N THR A 68 6.90 -6.01 -1.44
CA THR A 68 8.10 -6.28 -0.64
C THR A 68 7.82 -6.17 0.85
N TRP A 69 7.11 -5.13 1.28
CA TRP A 69 6.79 -4.88 2.67
C TRP A 69 5.81 -5.92 3.23
N LEU A 70 4.76 -6.25 2.47
CA LEU A 70 3.81 -7.31 2.80
C LEU A 70 4.52 -8.68 2.93
N ARG A 71 5.43 -9.01 2.01
CA ARG A 71 6.22 -10.25 2.08
C ARG A 71 7.08 -10.32 3.34
N ARG A 72 7.74 -9.21 3.72
CA ARG A 72 8.55 -9.13 4.93
C ARG A 72 7.68 -9.31 6.17
N ARG A 73 6.54 -8.62 6.24
CA ARG A 73 5.60 -8.70 7.36
C ARG A 73 5.04 -10.10 7.54
N LEU A 74 4.64 -10.77 6.46
CA LEU A 74 4.17 -12.16 6.50
C LEU A 74 5.26 -13.13 6.98
N LYS A 75 6.49 -13.02 6.46
CA LYS A 75 7.60 -13.85 6.91
C LYS A 75 7.89 -13.64 8.40
N SER A 76 7.85 -12.39 8.88
CA SER A 76 8.03 -12.08 10.29
C SER A 76 6.91 -12.67 11.15
N SER A 77 5.65 -12.56 10.73
CA SER A 77 4.53 -13.17 11.45
C SER A 77 4.66 -14.70 11.55
N MET A 78 4.95 -15.37 10.43
CA MET A 78 5.17 -16.82 10.41
C MET A 78 6.29 -17.25 11.35
N LYS A 79 7.41 -16.52 11.36
CA LYS A 79 8.53 -16.79 12.28
C LYS A 79 8.13 -16.61 13.74
N LEU A 80 7.45 -15.52 14.07
CA LEU A 80 6.98 -15.25 15.44
C LEU A 80 5.99 -16.32 15.91
N ARG A 81 5.07 -16.77 15.05
CA ARG A 81 4.15 -17.86 15.35
C ARG A 81 4.87 -19.18 15.61
N LEU A 82 5.88 -19.51 14.79
CA LEU A 82 6.67 -20.72 14.98
C LEU A 82 7.43 -20.68 16.31
N ILE A 83 8.07 -19.55 16.63
CA ILE A 83 8.78 -19.36 17.90
C ILE A 83 7.81 -19.44 19.09
N GLY A 84 6.67 -18.74 19.02
CA GLY A 84 5.65 -18.78 20.07
C GLY A 84 5.11 -20.20 20.31
N ASN A 85 4.84 -20.95 19.24
CA ASN A 85 4.38 -22.34 19.34
C ASN A 85 5.45 -23.26 19.93
N LEU A 86 6.72 -23.11 19.53
CA LEU A 86 7.83 -23.88 20.09
C LEU A 86 8.03 -23.58 21.57
N VAL A 87 8.04 -22.29 21.94
CA VAL A 87 8.16 -21.87 23.34
C VAL A 87 7.00 -22.41 24.15
N SER A 88 5.76 -22.26 23.67
CA SER A 88 4.56 -22.79 24.35
C SER A 88 4.61 -24.30 24.54
N ALA A 89 5.13 -25.07 23.57
CA ALA A 89 5.26 -26.51 23.69
C ALA A 89 6.29 -26.89 24.77
N VAL A 90 7.46 -26.24 24.76
CA VAL A 90 8.54 -26.49 25.73
C VAL A 90 8.12 -26.07 27.15
N THR A 91 7.48 -24.90 27.31
CA THR A 91 7.03 -24.43 28.61
C THR A 91 5.87 -25.25 29.16
N SER A 92 4.97 -25.77 28.32
CA SER A 92 3.89 -26.64 28.79
C SER A 92 4.43 -27.91 29.43
N VAL A 93 5.45 -28.53 28.81
CA VAL A 93 6.13 -29.70 29.36
C VAL A 93 6.96 -29.34 30.59
N GLY A 94 7.71 -28.23 30.55
CA GLY A 94 8.55 -27.77 31.65
C GLY A 94 7.77 -27.35 32.90
N LEU A 95 6.59 -26.73 32.73
CA LEU A 95 5.73 -26.31 33.84
C LEU A 95 5.19 -27.52 34.59
N ILE A 96 4.73 -28.55 33.86
CA ILE A 96 4.23 -29.80 34.45
C ILE A 96 5.34 -30.45 35.27
N SER A 97 6.54 -30.57 34.72
CA SER A 97 7.69 -31.15 35.44
C SER A 97 8.14 -30.31 36.64
N ALA A 98 8.15 -28.98 36.54
CA ALA A 98 8.54 -28.09 37.63
C ALA A 98 7.54 -28.11 38.80
N VAL A 99 6.24 -28.21 38.50
CA VAL A 99 5.19 -28.37 39.50
C VAL A 99 5.31 -29.72 40.21
N LEU A 100 5.59 -30.80 39.47
CA LEU A 100 5.80 -32.12 40.06
C LEU A 100 7.05 -32.23 40.94
N MET A 101 8.07 -31.38 40.72
CA MET A 101 9.32 -31.37 41.49
C MET A 101 9.35 -30.31 42.60
N GLU A 102 8.25 -29.57 42.85
CA GLU A 102 8.12 -28.49 43.85
C GLU A 102 9.20 -27.39 43.80
N SER A 103 9.89 -27.24 42.66
CA SER A 103 10.99 -26.26 42.52
C SER A 103 10.44 -24.87 42.22
N ARG A 104 10.38 -24.01 43.24
CA ARG A 104 9.91 -22.62 43.13
C ARG A 104 10.67 -21.82 42.07
N ASN A 105 11.99 -22.01 41.97
CA ASN A 105 12.82 -21.29 40.99
C ASN A 105 12.52 -21.73 39.55
N ALA A 106 12.26 -23.02 39.33
CA ALA A 106 11.87 -23.53 38.02
C ALA A 106 10.49 -22.99 37.60
N ALA A 107 9.52 -22.97 38.52
CA ALA A 107 8.19 -22.42 38.27
C ALA A 107 8.23 -20.93 37.87
N ILE A 108 9.05 -20.11 38.55
CA ILE A 108 9.24 -18.68 38.19
C ILE A 108 9.85 -18.54 36.80
N ALA A 109 10.90 -19.31 36.49
CA ALA A 109 11.53 -19.28 35.17
C ALA A 109 10.54 -19.64 34.05
N THR A 110 9.72 -20.68 34.25
CA THR A 110 8.70 -21.08 33.28
C THR A 110 7.61 -20.01 33.11
N ALA A 111 7.21 -19.34 34.18
CA ALA A 111 6.24 -18.24 34.11
C ALA A 111 6.76 -17.05 33.29
N VAL A 112 8.03 -16.66 33.45
CA VAL A 112 8.66 -15.59 32.65
C VAL A 112 8.71 -15.98 31.17
N ILE A 113 9.10 -17.22 30.85
CA ILE A 113 9.14 -17.68 29.46
C ILE A 113 7.72 -17.71 28.86
N ASN A 114 6.71 -18.15 29.61
CA ASN A 114 5.31 -18.11 29.18
C ASN A 114 4.81 -16.68 28.94
N PHE A 115 5.22 -15.72 29.76
CA PHE A 115 4.91 -14.32 29.55
C PHE A 115 5.52 -13.80 28.25
N ILE A 116 6.80 -14.08 27.98
CA ILE A 116 7.46 -13.69 26.71
C ILE A 116 6.77 -14.35 25.51
N SER A 117 6.38 -15.62 25.62
CA SER A 117 5.62 -16.33 24.59
C SER A 117 4.29 -15.65 24.30
N SER A 118 3.54 -15.31 25.35
CA SER A 118 2.25 -14.63 25.25
C SER A 118 2.37 -13.26 24.61
N VAL A 119 3.38 -12.46 25.01
CA VAL A 119 3.67 -11.17 24.39
C VAL A 119 4.03 -11.33 22.91
N SER A 120 4.86 -12.32 22.57
CA SER A 120 5.23 -12.62 21.17
C SER A 120 4.01 -13.00 20.33
N LEU A 121 3.07 -13.75 20.92
CA LEU A 121 1.82 -14.15 20.27
C LEU A 121 0.89 -12.95 20.06
N VAL A 122 0.78 -12.04 21.03
CA VAL A 122 0.04 -10.77 20.89
C VAL A 122 0.68 -9.88 19.81
N ILE A 123 2.01 -9.79 19.74
CA ILE A 123 2.71 -9.06 18.68
C ILE A 123 2.45 -9.71 17.31
N SER A 124 2.46 -11.03 17.22
CA SER A 124 2.12 -11.75 15.99
C SER A 124 0.68 -11.44 15.55
N GLN A 125 -0.27 -11.49 16.48
CA GLN A 125 -1.66 -11.12 16.24
C GLN A 125 -1.81 -9.66 15.84
N TYR A 126 -1.04 -8.73 16.42
CA TYR A 126 -1.04 -7.32 16.03
C TYR A 126 -0.42 -7.11 14.64
N LEU A 127 0.63 -7.85 14.28
CA LEU A 127 1.18 -7.82 12.93
C LEU A 127 0.20 -8.37 11.89
N GLU A 128 -0.70 -9.26 12.30
CA GLU A 128 -1.75 -9.82 11.44
C GLU A 128 -3.04 -8.98 11.44
N SER A 129 -3.42 -8.38 12.56
CA SER A 129 -4.71 -7.75 12.78
C SER A 129 -5.08 -6.68 11.73
N PRO A 130 -4.20 -5.75 11.31
CA PRO A 130 -4.50 -4.81 10.23
C PRO A 130 -4.71 -5.47 8.87
N LEU A 131 -4.07 -6.62 8.62
CA LEU A 131 -4.28 -7.39 7.40
C LEU A 131 -5.66 -8.06 7.45
N PHE A 132 -6.05 -8.64 8.60
CA PHE A 132 -7.31 -9.38 8.77
C PHE A 132 -8.51 -8.56 9.21
N ALA A 133 -8.37 -7.25 9.47
CA ALA A 133 -9.39 -6.44 10.12
C ALA A 133 -10.71 -6.27 9.33
N LYS A 134 -10.79 -6.72 8.07
CA LYS A 134 -11.97 -6.44 7.22
C LYS A 134 -12.23 -7.39 6.03
N ASN A 135 -11.92 -8.67 6.17
CA ASN A 135 -12.10 -9.72 5.13
C ASN A 135 -11.00 -9.82 4.07
N ASN A 136 -9.89 -9.10 4.18
CA ASN A 136 -8.79 -9.25 3.23
C ASN A 136 -7.78 -10.27 3.78
N ASN A 137 -7.69 -11.44 3.19
CA ASN A 137 -6.56 -12.33 3.42
C ASN A 137 -5.29 -11.66 2.87
N PRO A 138 -4.13 -11.72 3.54
CA PRO A 138 -2.87 -11.27 2.93
C PRO A 138 -2.62 -11.80 1.52
N GLN A 139 -3.10 -13.01 1.20
CA GLN A 139 -3.07 -13.56 -0.15
C GLN A 139 -3.90 -12.74 -1.14
N GLU A 140 -5.11 -12.32 -0.75
CA GLU A 140 -5.97 -11.48 -1.59
C GLU A 140 -5.35 -10.10 -1.81
N LEU A 141 -4.67 -9.52 -0.81
CA LEU A 141 -3.93 -8.27 -0.99
C LEU A 141 -2.76 -8.45 -1.97
N PHE A 142 -2.08 -9.59 -1.92
CA PHE A 142 -1.04 -9.94 -2.91
C PHE A 142 -1.63 -10.02 -4.32
N ASP A 143 -2.73 -10.75 -4.47
CA ASP A 143 -3.37 -10.95 -5.77
C ASP A 143 -3.91 -9.62 -6.33
N GLN A 144 -4.53 -8.78 -5.49
CA GLN A 144 -4.99 -7.44 -5.85
C GLN A 144 -3.84 -6.53 -6.29
N LEU A 145 -2.69 -6.56 -5.59
CA LEU A 145 -1.51 -5.79 -5.98
C LEU A 145 -0.95 -6.26 -7.32
N ILE A 146 -0.83 -7.57 -7.54
CA ILE A 146 -0.35 -8.14 -8.81
C ILE A 146 -1.29 -7.76 -9.97
N GLN A 147 -2.60 -7.89 -9.76
CA GLN A 147 -3.60 -7.45 -10.73
C GLN A 147 -3.46 -5.96 -11.04
N SER A 148 -3.27 -5.14 -10.01
CA SER A 148 -3.09 -3.69 -10.15
C SER A 148 -1.84 -3.32 -10.96
N VAL A 149 -0.75 -4.11 -10.91
CA VAL A 149 0.41 -3.90 -11.78
C VAL A 149 0.02 -4.10 -13.24
N SER A 150 -0.63 -5.22 -13.56
CA SER A 150 -1.04 -5.52 -14.93
C SER A 150 -2.03 -4.47 -15.47
N GLU A 151 -2.98 -4.04 -14.65
CA GLU A 151 -3.92 -2.98 -15.00
C GLU A 151 -3.22 -1.63 -15.20
N ALA A 152 -2.24 -1.29 -14.36
CA ALA A 152 -1.48 -0.05 -14.48
C ALA A 152 -0.64 -0.03 -15.77
N GLU A 153 0.00 -1.14 -16.12
CA GLU A 153 0.74 -1.28 -17.38
C GLU A 153 -0.17 -1.17 -18.60
N ASN A 154 -1.32 -1.84 -18.55
CA ASN A 154 -2.31 -1.78 -19.62
C ASN A 154 -2.86 -0.36 -19.82
N LEU A 155 -3.25 0.32 -18.74
CA LEU A 155 -3.73 1.71 -18.81
C LEU A 155 -2.65 2.66 -19.29
N GLN A 156 -1.41 2.52 -18.80
CA GLN A 156 -0.30 3.35 -19.24
C GLN A 156 -0.03 3.17 -20.74
N PHE A 157 -0.04 1.92 -21.23
CA PHE A 157 0.09 1.61 -22.65
C PHE A 157 -1.07 2.21 -23.47
N LYS A 158 -2.31 2.01 -23.05
CA LYS A 158 -3.51 2.55 -23.71
C LYS A 158 -3.49 4.06 -23.81
N LEU A 159 -3.17 4.77 -22.72
CA LEU A 159 -3.05 6.23 -22.70
C LEU A 159 -1.95 6.69 -23.67
N THR A 160 -0.78 6.04 -23.64
CA THR A 160 0.35 6.40 -24.52
C THR A 160 -0.03 6.23 -26.00
N VAL A 161 -0.71 5.14 -26.34
CA VAL A 161 -1.17 4.87 -27.71
C VAL A 161 -2.28 5.86 -28.10
N ALA A 162 -3.24 6.11 -27.22
CA ALA A 162 -4.35 7.02 -27.47
C ALA A 162 -3.85 8.45 -27.76
N ILE A 163 -2.88 8.96 -26.99
CA ILE A 163 -2.23 10.25 -27.26
C ILE A 163 -1.57 10.25 -28.65
N LYS A 164 -0.76 9.23 -28.96
CA LYS A 164 -0.03 9.15 -30.23
C LYS A 164 -0.94 9.02 -31.46
N MET A 165 -2.08 8.36 -31.30
CA MET A 165 -3.06 8.14 -32.37
C MET A 165 -4.04 9.31 -32.52
N GLY A 166 -3.95 10.35 -31.68
CA GLY A 166 -4.88 11.47 -31.70
C GLY A 166 -6.31 11.05 -31.30
N ALA A 167 -6.44 10.22 -30.27
CA ALA A 167 -7.72 9.81 -29.71
C ALA A 167 -8.57 11.01 -29.30
N THR A 168 -9.88 10.81 -29.20
CA THR A 168 -10.81 11.87 -28.81
C THR A 168 -10.58 12.31 -27.36
N ASN A 169 -10.87 13.58 -27.05
CA ASN A 169 -10.80 14.09 -25.68
C ASN A 169 -11.62 13.25 -24.70
N ALA A 170 -12.81 12.78 -25.13
CA ALA A 170 -13.67 11.92 -24.32
C ALA A 170 -12.97 10.61 -23.93
N GLU A 171 -12.30 9.96 -24.89
CA GLU A 171 -11.56 8.71 -24.68
C GLU A 171 -10.36 8.90 -23.74
N LEU A 172 -9.58 9.98 -23.93
CA LEU A 172 -8.46 10.31 -23.06
C LEU A 172 -8.90 10.58 -21.62
N LEU A 173 -9.99 11.32 -21.43
CA LEU A 173 -10.55 11.60 -20.12
C LEU A 173 -11.10 10.33 -19.44
N GLU A 174 -11.75 9.43 -20.20
CA GLU A 174 -12.25 8.15 -19.69
C GLU A 174 -11.10 7.24 -19.21
N LEU A 175 -10.04 7.11 -20.02
CA LEU A 175 -8.86 6.34 -19.65
C LEU A 175 -8.15 6.93 -18.43
N SER A 176 -8.09 8.25 -18.34
CA SER A 176 -7.49 8.95 -17.20
C SER A 176 -8.31 8.79 -15.92
N GLU A 177 -9.63 8.74 -16.03
CA GLU A 177 -10.53 8.45 -14.90
C GLU A 177 -10.34 7.01 -14.40
N LYS A 178 -10.20 6.04 -15.30
CA LYS A 178 -9.84 4.66 -14.94
C LYS A 178 -8.49 4.60 -14.23
N ALA A 179 -7.50 5.36 -14.70
CA ALA A 179 -6.20 5.46 -14.03
C ALA A 179 -6.35 6.05 -12.63
N ASN A 180 -7.11 7.14 -12.46
CA ASN A 180 -7.37 7.74 -11.14
C ASN A 180 -8.00 6.73 -10.16
N ASN A 181 -8.99 5.96 -10.62
CA ASN A 181 -9.64 4.94 -9.80
C ASN A 181 -8.68 3.82 -9.39
N LEU A 182 -7.81 3.38 -10.31
CA LEU A 182 -6.78 2.39 -10.00
C LEU A 182 -5.80 2.92 -8.95
N VAL A 183 -5.29 4.15 -9.12
CA VAL A 183 -4.40 4.80 -8.15
C VAL A 183 -5.06 4.91 -6.79
N ALA A 184 -6.33 5.34 -6.73
CA ALA A 184 -7.10 5.41 -5.50
C ALA A 184 -7.25 4.04 -4.82
N SER A 185 -7.48 2.98 -5.60
CA SER A 185 -7.55 1.61 -5.09
C SER A 185 -6.23 1.15 -4.47
N VAL A 186 -5.11 1.36 -5.18
CA VAL A 186 -3.77 1.01 -4.69
C VAL A 186 -3.42 1.80 -3.42
N ARG A 187 -3.80 3.08 -3.33
CA ARG A 187 -3.60 3.90 -2.13
C ARG A 187 -4.37 3.35 -0.92
N LYS A 188 -5.59 2.85 -1.12
CA LYS A 188 -6.35 2.17 -0.05
C LYS A 188 -5.62 0.90 0.42
N ILE A 189 -5.10 0.10 -0.52
CA ILE A 189 -4.32 -1.10 -0.19
C ILE A 189 -3.04 -0.71 0.57
N GLU A 190 -2.33 0.33 0.12
CA GLU A 190 -1.12 0.84 0.78
C GLU A 190 -1.39 1.27 2.22
N ALA A 191 -2.51 1.95 2.47
CA ALA A 191 -2.94 2.36 3.80
C ALA A 191 -3.26 1.16 4.71
N ILE A 192 -3.90 0.11 4.18
CA ILE A 192 -4.18 -1.14 4.91
C ILE A 192 -2.87 -1.86 5.27
N ILE A 193 -1.95 -1.93 4.31
CA ILE A 193 -0.63 -2.54 4.53
C ILE A 193 0.13 -1.73 5.58
N GLY A 194 0.02 -0.40 5.57
CA GLY A 194 0.72 0.49 6.51
C GLY A 194 2.15 0.76 6.06
N VAL A 195 2.38 0.85 4.75
CA VAL A 195 3.69 1.24 4.21
C VAL A 195 3.95 2.71 4.56
N PRO A 196 5.11 3.04 5.16
CA PRO A 196 5.42 4.42 5.46
C PRO A 196 5.58 5.24 4.17
N VAL A 197 5.01 6.45 4.19
CA VAL A 197 5.33 7.49 3.20
C VAL A 197 6.75 7.93 3.52
N ALA A 198 7.67 7.80 2.56
CA ALA A 198 9.01 8.32 2.74
C ALA A 198 8.88 9.82 2.99
N LYS A 199 9.36 10.31 4.15
CA LYS A 199 9.43 11.75 4.40
C LYS A 199 10.34 12.34 3.34
N THR A 200 9.76 13.06 2.38
CA THR A 200 10.52 13.90 1.48
C THR A 200 11.30 14.88 2.34
N ALA A 201 12.63 14.84 2.25
CA ALA A 201 13.48 15.84 2.89
C ALA A 201 13.11 17.20 2.29
N SER A 202 12.41 18.01 3.08
CA SER A 202 12.12 19.41 2.79
C SER A 202 13.36 20.26 2.93
#